data_AF-A0A959BQI3-F1
#
_entry.id   AF-A0A959BQI3-F1
#
_cell.length_a   1.000
_cell.length_b   1.000
_cell.length_c   1.000
_cell.angle_alpha   90.00
_cell.angle_beta   90.00
_cell.angle_gamma   90.00
#
_symmetry.space_group_name_H-M   'P 1'
#
loop_
_entity.id
_entity.type
_entity.pdbx_description
1 polymer ?
#
loop_
_entity_poly.entity_id
_entity_poly.type
_entity_poly.pdbx_seq_one_letter_code
_entity_poly.pdbx_strand_id
1 'polypeptide(L)' 'QNSYLYAFGDYAYVEDKTSTKNITDQPYGFGAGITFETAVGLFGVSLAYGKRLDNPIDFSAPKVHFGYVSLFN' A
#
# COMPACT_ATOMS: atom_id res chain seq x y z
N GLN A 1 -0.25 -16.61 -20.08
CA GLN A 1 -0.58 -15.24 -19.64
C GLN A 1 -1.38 -15.35 -18.37
N ASN A 2 -0.71 -15.07 -17.25
CA ASN A 2 -1.34 -15.09 -15.94
C ASN A 2 -1.68 -13.67 -15.51
N SER A 3 -2.86 -13.50 -14.92
CA SER A 3 -3.25 -12.30 -14.20
C SER A 3 -3.93 -12.70 -12.90
N TYR A 4 -3.68 -11.96 -11.84
CA TYR A 4 -4.38 -12.17 -10.58
C TYR A 4 -4.76 -10.85 -9.94
N LEU A 5 -5.87 -10.90 -9.23
CA LEU A 5 -6.35 -9.84 -8.37
C LEU A 5 -5.95 -10.17 -6.94
N TYR A 6 -5.67 -9.14 -6.15
CA TYR A 6 -5.38 -9.28 -4.74
C TYR A 6 -5.94 -8.10 -3.95
N ALA A 7 -6.23 -8.36 -2.68
CA ALA A 7 -6.53 -7.34 -1.68
C ALA A 7 -5.56 -7.52 -0.51
N PHE A 8 -5.27 -6.43 0.19
CA PHE A 8 -4.37 -6.43 1.34
C PHE A 8 -4.88 -5.47 2.42
N GLY A 9 -4.43 -5.71 3.64
CA GLY A 9 -4.73 -4.89 4.81
C GLY A 9 -3.63 -5.05 5.84
N ASP A 10 -3.19 -3.91 6.38
CA ASP A 10 -2.10 -3.80 7.33
C ASP A 10 -2.56 -3.01 8.55
N TYR A 11 -2.07 -3.40 9.73
CA TYR A 11 -2.32 -2.71 10.99
C TYR A 11 -1.03 -2.66 11.79
N ALA A 12 -0.77 -1.53 12.46
CA ALA A 12 0.38 -1.37 13.33
C ALA A 12 0.03 -0.57 14.59
N TYR A 13 0.86 -0.73 15.62
CA TYR A 13 0.87 0.08 16.82
C TYR A 13 2.24 0.75 16.92
N VAL A 14 2.26 2.08 17.02
CA VAL A 14 3.49 2.88 17.04
C VAL A 14 3.48 3.77 18.26
N GLU A 15 4.60 3.83 18.96
CA GLU A 15 4.75 4.63 20.18
C GLU A 15 6.09 5.36 20.18
N ASP A 16 6.06 6.65 20.52
CA ASP A 16 7.22 7.49 20.75
C ASP A 16 7.17 7.96 22.21
N LYS A 17 8.15 7.53 23.01
CA LYS A 17 8.32 7.83 24.45
C LYS A 17 9.59 8.63 24.72
N THR A 18 10.01 9.48 23.78
CA THR A 18 11.14 10.37 24.01
C THR A 18 10.79 11.48 25.01
N SER A 19 11.78 12.06 25.70
CA SER A 19 11.53 13.14 26.68
C SER A 19 10.83 14.38 26.07
N THR A 20 10.86 14.52 24.75
CA THR A 20 10.23 15.61 23.98
C THR A 20 8.90 15.24 23.33
N LYS A 21 8.54 13.96 23.21
CA LYS A 21 7.31 13.50 22.55
C LYS A 21 6.74 12.27 23.26
N ASN A 22 5.45 12.31 23.57
CA ASN A 22 4.68 11.17 24.04
C ASN A 22 3.52 10.93 23.07
N ILE A 23 3.78 10.18 22.00
CA ILE A 23 2.80 9.93 20.93
C ILE A 23 2.51 8.44 20.88
N THR A 24 1.23 8.09 20.88
CA THR A 24 0.73 6.75 20.59
C THR A 24 -0.13 6.82 19.35
N ASP A 25 0.12 5.95 18.38
CA ASP A 25 -0.61 5.87 17.12
C ASP A 25 -0.93 4.42 16.76
N GLN A 26 -2.04 4.25 16.05
CA GLN A 26 -2.52 2.96 15.56
C GLN A 26 -2.80 3.08 14.06
N PRO A 27 -1.75 3.20 13.22
CA PRO A 27 -1.94 3.33 11.80
C PRO A 27 -2.44 2.01 11.21
N TYR A 28 -3.32 2.13 10.22
CA TYR A 28 -3.81 1.00 9.44
C TYR A 28 -3.99 1.42 8.00
N GLY A 29 -3.83 0.45 7.10
CA GLY A 29 -3.95 0.64 5.66
C GLY A 29 -4.61 -0.55 5.01
N PHE A 30 -5.20 -0.34 3.84
CA PHE A 30 -5.79 -1.40 3.04
C PHE A 30 -5.81 -1.00 1.57
N GLY A 31 -5.92 -1.99 0.71
CA GLY A 31 -5.94 -1.75 -0.72
C GLY A 31 -6.20 -2.99 -1.54
N ALA A 32 -6.20 -2.81 -2.85
CA ALA A 32 -6.35 -3.88 -3.81
C ALA A 32 -5.52 -3.58 -5.06
N GLY A 33 -5.17 -4.62 -5.79
CA GLY A 33 -4.38 -4.50 -7.00
C GLY A 33 -4.61 -5.64 -7.97
N ILE A 34 -4.04 -5.43 -9.16
CA ILE A 34 -3.98 -6.40 -10.23
C ILE A 34 -2.54 -6.53 -10.70
N THR A 35 -2.13 -7.75 -10.98
CA THR A 35 -0.87 -8.04 -11.67
C THR A 35 -1.19 -8.81 -12.93
N PHE A 36 -0.55 -8.47 -14.04
CA PHE A 36 -0.72 -9.14 -15.32
C PHE A 36 0.62 -9.29 -16.05
N GLU A 37 0.77 -10.44 -16.69
CA GLU A 37 1.92 -10.80 -17.51
C GLU A 37 1.70 -10.36 -18.96
N THR A 38 2.71 -9.72 -19.55
CA THR A 38 2.77 -9.33 -20.96
C THR A 38 3.99 -9.97 -21.62
N ALA A 39 4.10 -9.85 -22.95
CA ALA A 39 5.27 -10.36 -23.68
C ALA A 39 6.62 -9.75 -23.24
N VAL A 40 6.60 -8.56 -22.64
CA VAL A 40 7.82 -7.83 -22.24
C VAL A 40 8.11 -7.94 -20.73
N GLY A 41 7.18 -8.46 -19.93
CA GLY A 41 7.36 -8.57 -18.48
C GLY A 41 6.05 -8.57 -17.69
N LEU A 42 6.19 -8.51 -16.36
CA LEU A 42 5.07 -8.39 -15.42
C LEU A 42 4.80 -6.92 -15.09
N PHE A 43 3.53 -6.55 -15.16
CA PHE A 43 3.02 -5.24 -14.75
C PHE A 43 2.08 -5.39 -13.56
N GLY A 44 2.19 -4.51 -12.58
CA GLY A 44 1.33 -4.47 -11.41
C GLY A 44 0.84 -3.06 -11.13
N VAL A 45 -0.44 -2.92 -10.77
CA VAL A 45 -1.01 -1.68 -10.24
C VAL A 45 -1.81 -1.98 -8.99
N SER A 46 -1.69 -1.12 -7.97
CA SER A 46 -2.50 -1.17 -6.77
C SER A 46 -2.94 0.21 -6.30
N LEU A 47 -4.10 0.23 -5.64
CA LEU A 47 -4.68 1.38 -4.98
C LEU A 47 -4.77 1.10 -3.49
N ALA A 48 -4.37 2.07 -2.67
CA ALA A 48 -4.33 1.94 -1.22
C ALA A 48 -4.86 3.18 -0.51
N TYR A 49 -5.47 2.96 0.65
CA TYR A 49 -5.90 3.97 1.61
C TYR A 49 -5.34 3.63 2.98
N GLY A 50 -5.24 4.63 3.86
CA GLY A 50 -4.81 4.39 5.23
C GLY A 50 -4.94 5.61 6.12
N LYS A 51 -4.91 5.35 7.43
CA LYS A 51 -4.98 6.34 8.50
C LYS A 51 -3.67 6.34 9.27
N ARG A 52 -3.22 7.52 9.71
CA ARG A 52 -2.10 7.67 10.65
C ARG A 52 -2.29 8.94 11.48
N LEU A 53 -2.11 8.86 12.80
CA LEU A 53 -2.30 9.98 13.72
C LEU A 53 -3.68 10.65 13.49
N ASP A 54 -3.70 11.98 13.46
CA ASP A 54 -4.87 12.82 13.17
C ASP A 54 -5.20 12.94 11.67
N ASN A 55 -4.60 12.10 10.81
CA ASN A 55 -4.95 12.07 9.39
C ASN A 55 -5.97 10.95 9.11
N PRO A 56 -7.27 11.30 8.97
CA PRO A 56 -8.30 10.32 8.63
C PRO A 56 -8.09 9.76 7.21
N ILE A 57 -8.84 8.71 6.88
CA ILE A 57 -8.84 8.19 5.51
C ILE A 57 -9.49 9.22 4.59
N ASP A 58 -8.76 9.62 3.56
CA ASP A 58 -9.27 10.42 2.46
C ASP A 58 -9.52 9.54 1.23
N PHE A 59 -10.79 9.24 0.98
CA PHE A 59 -11.21 8.43 -0.17
C PHE A 59 -11.09 9.16 -1.51
N SER A 60 -10.89 10.48 -1.50
CA SER A 60 -10.65 11.25 -2.73
C SER A 60 -9.19 11.21 -3.18
N ALA A 61 -8.28 10.77 -2.31
CA ALA A 61 -6.84 10.76 -2.54
C ALA A 61 -6.21 9.37 -2.30
N PRO A 62 -6.50 8.37 -3.17
CA PRO A 62 -5.83 7.07 -3.09
C PRO A 62 -4.33 7.17 -3.32
N LYS A 63 -3.56 6.33 -2.64
CA LYS A 63 -2.16 6.07 -2.99
C LYS A 63 -2.11 5.04 -4.10
N VAL A 64 -1.43 5.36 -5.19
CA VAL A 64 -1.22 4.48 -6.35
C VAL A 64 0.19 3.90 -6.30
N HIS A 65 0.35 2.58 -6.43
CA HIS A 65 1.64 1.94 -6.65
C HIS A 65 1.61 1.22 -8.00
N PHE A 66 2.58 1.52 -8.86
CA PHE A 66 2.80 0.81 -10.12
C PHE A 66 4.18 0.16 -10.13
N GLY A 67 4.26 -1.09 -10.56
CA GLY A 67 5.50 -1.86 -10.66
C GLY A 67 5.64 -2.55 -12.00
N TYR A 68 6.88 -2.67 -12.48
CA TYR A 68 7.23 -3.39 -13.70
C TYR A 68 8.48 -4.24 -13.45
N VAL A 69 8.43 -5.51 -13.84
CA VAL A 69 9.57 -6.42 -13.84
C VAL A 69 9.78 -6.93 -15.26
N SER A 70 10.90 -6.55 -15.86
CA SER A 70 11.29 -7.01 -17.19
C SER A 70 11.74 -8.47 -17.12
N LEU A 71 11.25 -9.31 -18.03
CA LEU A 71 11.89 -10.60 -18.29
C LEU A 71 13.00 -10.39 -19.33
N PHE A 72 14.25 -10.57 -18.92
CA PHE A 72 15.35 -10.70 -19.86
C PHE A 72 15.62 -12.19 -20.01
N ASN A 73 15.32 -12.74 -21.18
CA ASN A 73 15.64 -14.10 -21.58
C ASN A 73 16.76 -14.10 -22.62
#